data_AF-A0A2J6XSC8-F1
#
_entry.id   AF-A0A2J6XSC8-F1
#
_cell.length_a   1.000
_cell.length_b   1.000
_cell.length_c   1.000
_cell.angle_alpha   90.00
_cell.angle_beta   90.00
_cell.angle_gamma   90.00
#
_symmetry.space_group_name_H-M   'P 1'
#
loop_
_entity.id
_entity.type
_entity.pdbx_description
1 polymer ?
#
loop_
_entity_poly.entity_id
_entity_poly.type
_entity_poly.pdbx_seq_one_letter_code
_entity_poly.pdbx_strand_id
1 'polypeptide(L)' 'MEGLLGGILNQLKASGLNAKTGLENGTVIIEFSADDIKNAITKGMNEQAKKLIDLELHEGKMTIKIKLF' A
#
# COMPACT_ATOMS: atom_id res chain seq x y z
N MET A 1 16.98 2.48 -18.87
CA MET A 1 16.57 3.50 -17.90
C MET A 1 15.16 3.17 -17.49
N GLU A 2 14.95 2.66 -16.28
CA GLU A 2 13.58 2.55 -15.75
C GLU A 2 13.05 3.97 -15.52
N GLY A 3 11.91 4.29 -16.13
CA GLY A 3 11.20 5.52 -15.81
C GLY A 3 10.77 5.53 -14.35
N LEU A 4 10.55 6.72 -13.78
CA LEU A 4 10.12 6.90 -12.38
C LEU A 4 8.96 5.97 -11.98
N LEU A 5 8.01 5.72 -12.88
CA LEU A 5 6.89 4.80 -12.67
C LEU A 5 7.34 3.33 -12.55
N GLY A 6 8.28 2.88 -13.38
CA GLY A 6 8.82 1.52 -13.30
C GLY A 6 9.53 1.27 -11.97
N GLY A 7 10.31 2.26 -11.51
CA GLY A 7 10.97 2.22 -10.21
C GLY A 7 9.98 2.13 -9.04
N ILE A 8 8.93 2.96 -9.06
CA ILE A 8 7.86 2.94 -8.03
C ILE A 8 7.18 1.57 -8.00
N LEU A 9 6.82 1.00 -9.16
CA LEU A 9 6.15 -0.30 -9.23
C LEU A 9 7.02 -1.45 -8.71
N ASN A 10 8.32 -1.44 -9.00
CA ASN A 10 9.25 -2.44 -8.47
C ASN A 10 9.39 -2.34 -6.95
N GLN A 11 9.42 -1.12 -6.42
CA GLN A 11 9.55 -0.88 -4.99
C GLN A 11 8.28 -1.28 -4.22
N LEU A 12 7.11 -1.07 -4.83
CA LEU A 12 5.82 -1.56 -4.32
C LEU A 12 5.76 -3.10 -4.32
N LYS A 13 6.22 -3.75 -5.39
CA LYS A 13 6.33 -5.23 -5.40
C LYS A 13 7.31 -5.73 -4.33
N ALA A 14 8.44 -5.05 -4.14
CA ALA A 14 9.44 -5.40 -3.14
C ALA A 14 8.93 -5.25 -1.69
N SER A 15 8.01 -4.31 -1.43
CA SER A 15 7.35 -4.18 -0.13
C SER A 15 6.25 -5.23 0.14
N GLY A 16 5.95 -6.08 -0.86
CA GLY A 16 4.90 -7.09 -0.77
C GLY A 16 3.51 -6.57 -1.11
N LEU A 17 3.40 -5.36 -1.67
CA LEU A 17 2.15 -4.81 -2.17
C LEU A 17 1.87 -5.40 -3.56
N ASN A 18 0.82 -6.22 -3.66
CA ASN A 18 0.32 -6.69 -4.94
C ASN A 18 -0.53 -5.59 -5.60
N ALA A 19 0.15 -4.66 -6.26
CA ALA A 19 -0.49 -3.60 -7.01
C ALA A 19 -1.04 -4.14 -8.35
N LYS A 20 -2.32 -3.91 -8.64
CA LYS A 20 -2.84 -4.04 -10.00
C LYS A 20 -2.53 -2.77 -10.76
N THR A 21 -1.94 -2.91 -11.94
CA THR A 21 -1.60 -1.77 -12.78
C THR A 21 -2.37 -1.83 -14.08
N GLY A 22 -3.02 -0.73 -14.44
CA GLY A 22 -3.75 -0.56 -15.69
C GLY A 22 -3.37 0.74 -16.38
N LEU A 23 -3.61 0.82 -17.67
CA LEU A 23 -3.53 2.05 -18.44
C LEU A 23 -4.90 2.29 -19.08
N GLU A 24 -5.61 3.30 -18.60
CA GLU A 24 -6.93 3.69 -19.12
C GLU A 24 -6.90 5.16 -19.54
N ASN A 25 -7.26 5.44 -20.79
CA ASN A 25 -7.35 6.81 -21.32
C ASN A 25 -6.10 7.67 -21.10
N GLY A 26 -4.91 7.09 -21.23
CA GLY A 26 -3.65 7.79 -20.98
C GLY A 26 -3.32 8.03 -19.51
N THR A 27 -4.12 7.46 -18.60
CA THR A 27 -3.90 7.49 -17.15
C THR A 27 -3.35 6.15 -16.69
N VAL A 28 -2.26 6.19 -15.92
CA VAL A 28 -1.74 5.02 -15.23
C VAL A 28 -2.53 4.85 -13.93
N ILE A 29 -3.26 3.75 -13.83
CA ILE A 29 -3.99 3.38 -12.64
C ILE A 29 -3.16 2.35 -11.88
N ILE A 30 -2.89 2.62 -10.61
CA ILE A 30 -2.24 1.69 -9.70
C ILE A 30 -3.20 1.46 -8.53
N GLU A 31 -3.80 0.28 -8.50
CA GLU A 31 -4.75 -0.13 -7.48
C GLU A 31 -4.08 -1.02 -6.45
N PHE A 32 -4.38 -0.76 -5.19
CA PHE A 32 -3.95 -1.57 -4.06
C PHE A 32 -5.18 -1.84 -3.19
N SER A 33 -5.30 -3.03 -2.61
CA SER A 33 -6.30 -3.24 -1.57
C SER A 33 -5.81 -2.67 -0.25
N ALA A 34 -6.74 -2.16 0.58
CA ALA A 34 -6.42 -1.70 1.93
C ALA A 34 -5.82 -2.86 2.77
N ASP A 35 -6.27 -4.09 2.54
CA ASP A 35 -5.74 -5.28 3.19
C ASP A 35 -4.30 -5.58 2.78
N ASP A 36 -3.94 -5.42 1.50
CA ASP A 36 -2.56 -5.57 1.05
C ASP A 36 -1.64 -4.54 1.70
N ILE A 37 -2.09 -3.29 1.82
CA ILE A 37 -1.34 -2.25 2.54
C ILE A 37 -1.19 -2.60 4.00
N LYS A 38 -2.28 -2.99 4.67
CA LYS A 38 -2.24 -3.41 6.07
C LYS A 38 -1.29 -4.59 6.28
N ASN A 39 -1.31 -5.58 5.39
CA ASN A 39 -0.41 -6.74 5.47
C ASN A 39 1.06 -6.37 5.22
N ALA A 40 1.32 -5.46 4.28
CA ALA A 40 2.67 -4.99 4.00
C ALA A 40 3.27 -4.19 5.18
N ILE A 41 2.51 -3.27 5.77
CA ILE A 41 2.99 -2.46 6.91
C ILE A 41 3.05 -3.26 8.22
N THR A 42 2.25 -4.31 8.36
CA THR A 42 2.23 -5.17 9.55
C THR A 42 3.12 -6.40 9.44
N LYS A 43 3.86 -6.54 8.33
CA LYS A 43 4.78 -7.64 8.10
C LYS A 43 5.87 -7.67 9.19
N GLY A 44 5.92 -8.76 9.95
CA GLY A 44 6.86 -8.92 11.08
C GLY A 44 6.34 -8.46 12.44
N MET A 45 5.12 -7.90 12.51
CA MET A 45 4.46 -7.57 13.78
C MET A 45 3.74 -8.79 14.37
N ASN A 46 3.63 -8.86 15.70
CA ASN A 46 2.84 -9.88 16.38
C ASN A 46 1.33 -9.64 16.19
N GLU A 47 0.51 -10.69 16.32
CA GLU A 47 -0.94 -10.64 16.06
C GLU A 47 -1.70 -9.59 16.89
N GLN A 48 -1.18 -9.22 18.06
CA GLN A 48 -1.76 -8.18 18.91
C GLN A 48 -1.49 -6.78 18.35
N ALA A 49 -0.27 -6.51 17.89
CA ALA A 49 0.11 -5.23 17.31
C ALA A 49 -0.60 -4.97 15.97
N LYS A 50 -0.89 -6.01 15.18
CA LYS A 50 -1.69 -5.90 13.95
C LYS A 50 -3.10 -5.34 14.21
N LYS A 51 -3.68 -5.64 15.37
CA LYS A 51 -5.03 -5.19 15.76
C LYS A 51 -5.06 -3.72 16.19
N LEU A 52 -3.91 -3.11 16.46
CA LEU A 52 -3.78 -1.71 16.87
C LEU A 52 -3.60 -0.74 15.69
N ILE A 53 -3.54 -1.28 14.47
CA ILE A 53 -3.34 -0.51 13.24
C ILE A 53 -4.65 -0.49 12.46
N ASP A 54 -5.11 0.73 12.21
CA ASP A 54 -6.28 0.99 11.38
C ASP A 54 -5.91 1.84 10.17
N LEU A 55 -6.54 1.54 9.04
CA LEU A 55 -6.16 2.06 7.73
C LEU A 55 -7.41 2.53 7.00
N GLU A 56 -7.52 3.85 6.84
CA GLU A 56 -8.66 4.50 6.21
C GLU A 56 -8.21 5.24 4.95
N LEU A 57 -8.94 5.05 3.85
CA LEU A 57 -8.78 5.81 2.61
C LEU A 57 -9.94 6.81 2.47
N HIS A 58 -9.64 8.10 2.52
CA HIS A 58 -10.62 9.17 2.33
C HIS A 58 -10.07 10.22 1.36
N GLU A 59 -10.83 10.55 0.31
CA GLU A 59 -10.53 11.63 -0.65
C GLU A 59 -9.11 11.57 -1.25
N GLY A 60 -8.63 10.37 -1.57
CA GLY A 60 -7.28 10.17 -2.12
C GLY A 60 -6.15 10.30 -1.08
N LYS A 61 -6.48 10.42 0.20
CA LYS A 61 -5.53 10.41 1.32
C LYS A 61 -5.62 9.09 2.08
N MET A 62 -4.47 8.51 2.37
CA MET A 62 -4.33 7.33 3.21
C MET A 62 -3.94 7.78 4.62
N THR A 63 -4.76 7.46 5.61
CA THR A 63 -4.48 7.75 7.03
C THR A 63 -4.15 6.44 7.74
N ILE A 64 -2.96 6.38 8.35
CA ILE A 64 -2.54 5.25 9.19
C ILE A 64 -2.62 5.71 10.64
N LYS A 65 -3.55 5.14 11.40
CA LYS A 65 -3.67 5.38 12.85
C LYS A 65 -2.97 4.26 13.59
N ILE A 66 -1.97 4.61 14.39
CA ILE A 66 -1.23 3.67 15.24
C ILE A 66 -1.49 4.07 16.69
N LYS A 67 -2.13 3.20 17.46
CA LYS A 67 -2.28 3.42 18.90
C LYS A 67 -0.99 3.02 19.61
N LEU A 68 -0.19 4.02 19.96
CA LEU A 68 0.89 3.89 20.93
C LEU A 68 0.21 4.13 22.29
N PHE A 69 0.19 3.13 23.17
CA PHE A 69 -0.45 3.13 24.50
C PHE A 69 -1.99 3.33 24.55
#